data_AF-A0A1I0WQ70-F1
#
_entry.id   AF-A0A1I0WQ70-F1
#
_cell.length_a   1.000
_cell.length_b   1.000
_cell.length_c   1.000
_cell.angle_alpha   90.00
_cell.angle_beta   90.00
_cell.angle_gamma   90.00
#
_symmetry.space_group_name_H-M   'P 1'
#
loop_
_entity.id
_entity.type
_entity.pdbx_description
1 polymer ?
#
loop_
_entity_poly.entity_id
_entity_poly.type
_entity_poly.pdbx_seq_one_letter_code
_entity_poly.pdbx_strand_id
1 'polypeptide(L)' 'MPTDTPAPLPRLTAFAGQRNVAAGALHAVAQSLKALVTRDPDAQILIVDDVSGSQVDLNLHGSLAQVL' A
#
# COMPACT_ATOMS: atom_id res chain seq x y z
N MET A 1 15.86 -2.14 30.53
CA MET A 1 14.79 -2.73 29.72
C MET A 1 14.78 -2.01 28.38
N PRO A 2 14.83 -2.70 27.23
CA PRO A 2 14.46 -2.05 25.98
C PRO A 2 12.94 -1.88 26.02
N THR A 3 12.49 -0.63 25.98
CA THR A 3 11.10 -0.28 25.67
C THR A 3 10.88 -0.65 24.20
N ASP A 4 10.30 -1.82 23.95
CA ASP A 4 9.67 -2.15 22.67
C ASP A 4 8.39 -1.32 22.58
N THR A 5 8.54 -0.05 22.17
CA THR A 5 7.39 0.72 21.70
C THR A 5 6.90 -0.02 20.46
N PRO A 6 5.67 -0.58 20.43
CA PRO A 6 5.17 -1.19 19.22
C PRO A 6 5.18 -0.10 18.15
N ALA A 7 6.02 -0.29 17.13
CA ALA A 7 6.13 0.66 16.03
C ALA A 7 4.71 0.93 15.50
N PRO A 8 4.32 2.20 15.31
CA PRO A 8 3.00 2.52 14.78
C PRO A 8 2.82 1.73 13.48
N LEU A 9 1.74 0.96 13.41
CA LEU A 9 1.44 0.14 12.24
C LEU A 9 1.49 1.06 11.01
N PRO A 10 2.28 0.74 9.97
CA PRO A 10 2.41 1.59 8.81
C PRO A 10 1.03 1.83 8.20
N ARG A 11 0.63 3.09 8.18
CA ARG A 11 -0.61 3.54 7.53
C ARG A 11 -0.21 3.95 6.13
N LEU A 12 -0.68 3.20 5.15
CA LEU A 12 -0.51 3.52 3.75
C LEU A 12 -1.83 4.00 3.19
N THR A 13 -1.76 4.98 2.30
CA THR A 13 -2.90 5.53 1.59
C THR A 13 -2.65 5.37 0.11
N ALA A 14 -3.52 4.65 -0.57
CA ALA A 14 -3.42 4.37 -1.99
C ALA A 14 -4.52 5.07 -2.80
N PHE A 15 -4.11 5.57 -3.95
CA PHE A 15 -4.91 6.32 -4.90
C PHE A 15 -4.81 5.66 -6.27
N ALA A 16 -5.91 5.67 -7.02
CA ALA A 16 -5.95 5.38 -8.43
C ALA A 16 -6.30 6.66 -9.18
N GLY A 17 -5.31 7.26 -9.84
CA GLY A 17 -5.40 8.62 -10.36
C GLY A 17 -5.75 9.62 -9.24
N GLN A 18 -6.92 10.25 -9.33
CA GLN A 18 -7.39 11.24 -8.34
C GLN A 18 -8.29 10.66 -7.25
N ARG A 19 -8.58 9.35 -7.27
CA ARG A 19 -9.51 8.72 -6.33
C ARG A 19 -8.74 7.91 -5.29
N ASN A 20 -9.03 8.13 -4.01
CA ASN A 20 -8.57 7.23 -2.95
C ASN A 20 -9.26 5.86 -3.10
N VAL A 21 -8.46 4.80 -3.16
CA VAL A 21 -8.96 3.42 -3.34
C VAL A 21 -8.79 2.55 -2.10
N ALA A 22 -7.79 2.84 -1.27
CA ALA A 22 -7.58 2.14 -0.01
C ALA A 22 -6.76 3.00 0.96
N ALA A 23 -6.99 2.84 2.26
CA ALA A 23 -6.14 3.43 3.29
C ALA A 23 -6.08 2.50 4.50
N GLY A 24 -4.91 2.36 5.11
CA GLY A 24 -4.70 1.53 6.30
C GLY A 24 -3.45 0.67 6.22
N ALA A 25 -3.52 -0.52 6.81
CA ALA A 25 -2.38 -1.43 6.85
C ALA A 25 -1.96 -1.90 5.45
N LEU A 26 -0.66 -2.12 5.26
CA LEU A 26 -0.06 -2.58 4.00
C LEU A 26 -0.81 -3.75 3.36
N HIS A 27 -1.16 -4.78 4.14
CA HIS A 27 -1.88 -5.96 3.63
C HIS A 27 -3.26 -5.62 3.05
N ALA A 28 -4.03 -4.78 3.74
CA ALA A 28 -5.37 -4.39 3.29
C ALA A 28 -5.31 -3.52 2.02
N VAL A 29 -4.34 -2.61 1.97
CA VAL A 29 -4.07 -1.77 0.80
C VAL A 29 -3.60 -2.63 -0.38
N ALA A 30 -2.62 -3.51 -0.19
CA ALA A 30 -2.10 -4.39 -1.22
C ALA A 30 -3.20 -5.32 -1.80
N GLN A 31 -4.07 -5.87 -0.97
CA GLN A 31 -5.18 -6.70 -1.42
C GLN A 31 -6.17 -5.91 -2.29
N SER A 32 -6.52 -4.70 -1.86
CA SER A 32 -7.44 -3.81 -2.60
C SER A 32 -6.85 -3.40 -3.94
N LEU A 33 -5.56 -3.05 -3.96
CA LEU A 33 -4.83 -2.70 -5.16
C LEU A 33 -4.66 -3.88 -6.11
N LYS A 34 -4.42 -5.09 -5.59
CA LYS A 34 -4.37 -6.30 -6.43
C LYS A 34 -5.71 -6.53 -7.13
N ALA A 35 -6.82 -6.38 -6.42
CA ALA A 35 -8.15 -6.50 -7.01
C ALA A 35 -8.42 -5.41 -8.06
N LEU A 36 -7.94 -4.18 -7.82
CA LEU A 36 -8.03 -3.08 -8.78
C LEU A 36 -7.23 -3.36 -10.06
N VAL A 37 -5.92 -3.66 -9.94
CA VAL A 37 -5.03 -3.98 -11.07
C VAL A 37 -5.52 -5.21 -11.85
N THR A 38 -6.14 -6.18 -11.18
CA THR A 38 -6.73 -7.34 -11.85
C THR A 38 -7.91 -6.95 -12.75
N ARG A 39 -8.69 -5.92 -12.36
CA ARG A 39 -9.83 -5.44 -13.13
C ARG A 39 -9.43 -4.39 -14.18
N ASP A 40 -8.42 -3.60 -13.87
CA ASP A 40 -7.90 -2.51 -14.69
C ASP A 40 -6.36 -2.50 -14.56
N PRO A 41 -5.65 -3.25 -15.42
CA PRO A 41 -4.20 -3.36 -15.36
C PRO A 41 -3.48 -2.05 -15.72
N ASP A 42 -4.16 -1.14 -16.42
CA ASP A 42 -3.63 0.18 -16.81
C ASP A 42 -3.91 1.27 -15.75
N ALA A 43 -4.53 0.89 -14.62
CA ALA A 43 -4.82 1.82 -13.53
C ALA A 43 -3.53 2.43 -12.96
N GLN A 44 -3.43 3.76 -13.02
CA GLN A 44 -2.32 4.50 -12.40
C GLN A 44 -2.47 4.52 -10.90
N ILE A 45 -1.67 3.73 -10.19
CA ILE A 45 -1.71 3.61 -8.74
C ILE A 45 -0.59 4.41 -8.09
N LEU A 46 -0.94 5.20 -7.09
CA LEU A 46 -0.03 5.95 -6.23
C LEU A 46 -0.25 5.50 -4.80
N ILE A 47 0.82 5.18 -4.06
CA ILE A 47 0.73 4.74 -2.68
C ILE A 47 1.65 5.64 -1.86
N VAL A 48 1.14 6.14 -0.75
CA VAL A 48 1.84 7.08 0.12
C VAL A 48 1.84 6.50 1.51
N ASP A 49 2.99 6.55 2.17
CA ASP A 49 3.11 6.27 3.58
C ASP A 49 2.70 7.50 4.39
N ASP A 50 1.65 7.35 5.19
CA ASP A 50 1.02 8.44 5.96
C ASP A 50 1.91 8.91 7.12
N VAL A 51 2.90 8.10 7.53
CA VAL A 51 3.81 8.40 8.63
C VAL A 51 4.96 9.29 8.17
N SER A 52 5.56 8.96 7.02
CA SER A 52 6.70 9.65 6.43
C SER A 52 6.32 10.64 5.33
N GLY A 53 5.10 10.55 4.81
CA GLY A 53 4.66 11.29 3.62
C GLY A 53 5.34 10.83 2.32
N SER A 54 6.09 9.72 2.35
CA SER A 54 6.85 9.25 1.20
C SER A 54 6.00 8.39 0.28
N GLN A 55 6.21 8.53 -1.02
CA GLN A 55 5.63 7.62 -2.00
C GLN A 55 6.28 6.24 -1.87
N VAL A 56 5.45 5.20 -1.83
CA VAL A 56 5.86 3.80 -1.75
C VAL A 56 5.49 3.13 -3.08
N ASP A 57 6.47 2.53 -3.74
CA ASP A 57 6.21 1.69 -4.90
C ASP A 57 5.97 0.25 -4.44
N LEU A 58 4.76 -0.25 -4.69
CA LEU A 58 4.45 -1.66 -4.53
C LEU A 58 4.49 -2.33 -5.90
N ASN A 59 5.29 -3.38 -5.99
CA ASN A 59 5.30 -4.24 -7.16
C ASN A 59 3.99 -5.04 -7.23
N LEU A 60 2.97 -4.44 -7.85
CA LEU A 60 1.68 -5.08 -8.11
C LEU A 60 1.73 -5.98 -9.37
N HIS A 61 2.73 -5.72 -10.23
CA HIS A 61 3.13 -6.49 -11.40
C HIS A 61 4.01 -7.69 -10.99
N GLY A 62 3.41 -8.65 -10.27
CA GLY A 62 4.11 -9.84 -9.77
C GLY A 62 3.34 -10.57 -8.68
N SER A 63 3.86 -11.74 -8.29
CA SER A 63 3.34 -12.56 -7.20
C SER A 63 3.63 -11.89 -5.86
N LEU A 64 2.65 -11.89 -4.93
CA LEU A 64 2.71 -11.33 -3.56
C LEU A 64 3.87 -11.88 -2.68
N ALA A 65 4.67 -12.81 -3.20
CA ALA A 65 5.66 -13.60 -2.48
C ALA A 65 6.99 -12.88 -2.19
N GLN A 66 7.18 -11.63 -2.61
CA GLN A 66 8.41 -10.86 -2.37
C GLN A 66 8.23 -9.66 -1.42
N VAL A 67 7.09 -9.55 -0.75
CA VAL A 67 6.88 -8.57 0.34
C VAL A 67 7.16 -9.26 1.68
N LEU A 68 8.43 -9.60 1.94
CA LEU A 68 8.95 -10.00 3.26
C LEU A 68 10.39 -9.50 3.41
#